data_AF-A0A7X7QVC3-F1
#
_entry.id   AF-A0A7X7QVC3-F1
#
_cell.length_a   1.000
_cell.length_b   1.000
_cell.length_c   1.000
_cell.angle_alpha   90.00
_cell.angle_beta   90.00
_cell.angle_gamma   90.00
#
_symmetry.space_group_name_H-M   'P 1'
#
loop_
_entity.id
_entity.type
_entity.pdbx_description
1 polymer ?
#
loop_
_entity_poly.entity_id
_entity_poly.type
_entity_poly.pdbx_seq_one_letter_code
_entity_poly.pdbx_strand_id
1 'polypeptide(L)'
;KNAIYFSHPIFEIYNKKGPKWIKSILSDALEILLKDKMVSHNGPSTLFMAMNEQPQENRYILHMLHYIPERRSTDFDTIEDVIPLYKTKITLKLDKQIKNISLVPQSTPVKFNQKNNKISFIVDKIEGHCMLSIEYEN
;
A
#
# COMPACT_ATOMS: atom_id res chain seq x y z
N LYS A 1 -4.63 -1.59 -26.53
CA LYS A 1 -4.00 -2.27 -25.37
C LYS A 1 -2.58 -1.74 -25.25
N ASN A 2 -2.20 -1.18 -24.10
CA ASN A 2 -0.83 -0.74 -23.86
C ASN A 2 -0.06 -1.89 -23.24
N ALA A 3 1.12 -2.21 -23.79
CA ALA A 3 1.95 -3.31 -23.32
C ALA A 3 3.43 -2.89 -23.33
N ILE A 4 4.17 -3.35 -22.32
CA ILE A 4 5.63 -3.24 -22.25
C ILE A 4 6.17 -4.67 -22.21
N TYR A 5 7.14 -4.97 -23.08
CA TYR A 5 7.78 -6.27 -23.15
C TYR A 5 9.22 -6.16 -22.63
N PHE A 6 9.60 -7.11 -21.77
CA PHE A 6 10.97 -7.27 -21.31
C PHE A 6 11.58 -8.49 -22.01
N SER A 7 12.64 -8.30 -22.80
CA SER A 7 13.31 -9.40 -23.54
C SER A 7 13.96 -10.44 -22.64
N HIS A 8 14.22 -10.10 -21.38
CA HIS A 8 14.81 -10.98 -20.38
C HIS A 8 13.76 -11.41 -19.34
N PRO A 9 13.91 -12.60 -18.72
CA PRO A 9 12.98 -13.09 -17.71
C PRO A 9 13.19 -12.37 -16.37
N ILE A 10 12.79 -11.10 -16.29
CA ILE A 10 13.10 -10.20 -15.16
C ILE A 10 12.61 -10.76 -13.81
N PHE A 11 11.48 -11.46 -13.77
CA PHE A 11 10.96 -12.07 -12.54
C PHE A 11 11.84 -13.21 -12.03
N GLU A 12 12.32 -14.07 -12.93
CA GLU A 12 13.23 -15.16 -12.58
C GLU A 12 14.59 -14.62 -12.11
N ILE A 13 15.12 -13.61 -12.80
CA ILE A 13 16.38 -12.96 -12.41
C ILE A 13 16.21 -12.31 -11.04
N TYR A 14 15.09 -11.64 -10.78
CA TYR A 14 14.80 -11.03 -9.48
C TYR A 14 14.71 -12.07 -8.37
N ASN A 15 13.97 -13.16 -8.60
CA ASN A 15 13.83 -14.25 -7.63
C ASN A 15 15.19 -14.89 -7.27
N LYS A 16 16.07 -15.08 -8.26
CA LYS A 16 17.38 -15.74 -8.06
C LYS A 16 18.46 -14.82 -7.48
N LYS A 17 18.48 -13.54 -7.85
CA LYS A 17 19.61 -12.63 -7.59
C LYS A 17 19.24 -11.34 -6.84
N GLY A 18 17.95 -11.02 -6.74
CA GLY A 18 17.46 -9.82 -6.07
C GLY A 18 18.00 -8.46 -6.55
N PRO A 19 18.45 -8.26 -7.81
CA PRO A 19 19.06 -6.99 -8.19
C PRO A 19 18.04 -5.84 -8.12
N LYS A 20 18.42 -4.76 -7.43
CA LYS A 20 17.56 -3.58 -7.25
C LYS A 20 17.07 -2.97 -8.56
N TRP A 21 17.90 -2.98 -9.61
CA TRP A 21 17.55 -2.38 -10.90
C TRP A 21 16.31 -3.03 -11.55
N ILE A 22 16.04 -4.32 -11.30
CA ILE A 22 14.84 -4.99 -11.83
C ILE A 22 13.58 -4.40 -11.19
N LYS A 23 13.59 -4.19 -9.86
CA LYS A 23 12.49 -3.53 -9.16
C LYS A 23 12.24 -2.13 -9.70
N SER A 24 13.30 -1.37 -9.96
CA SER A 24 13.21 -0.02 -10.53
C SER A 24 12.55 -0.03 -11.92
N ILE A 25 13.06 -0.81 -12.88
CA ILE A 25 12.48 -0.82 -14.24
C ILE A 25 11.04 -1.33 -14.27
N LEU A 26 10.69 -2.28 -13.39
CA LEU A 26 9.32 -2.77 -13.28
C LEU A 26 8.40 -1.68 -12.70
N SER A 27 8.87 -0.93 -11.71
CA SER A 27 8.13 0.20 -11.13
C SER A 27 7.86 1.27 -12.20
N ASP A 28 8.88 1.65 -12.98
CA ASP A 28 8.75 2.65 -14.03
C ASP A 28 7.77 2.19 -15.13
N ALA A 29 7.86 0.92 -15.55
CA ALA A 29 6.92 0.34 -16.50
C ALA A 29 5.47 0.34 -15.97
N LEU A 30 5.27 0.02 -14.68
CA LEU A 30 3.96 0.09 -14.05
C LEU A 30 3.43 1.52 -13.97
N GLU A 31 4.27 2.53 -13.76
CA GLU A 31 3.83 3.93 -13.79
C GLU A 31 3.35 4.39 -15.18
N ILE A 32 4.00 3.90 -16.24
CA ILE A 32 3.58 4.17 -17.62
C ILE A 32 2.23 3.51 -17.92
N LEU A 33 2.07 2.24 -17.52
CA LEU A 33 0.89 1.43 -17.86
C LEU A 33 -0.31 1.68 -16.92
N LEU A 34 -0.05 1.96 -15.65
CA LEU A 34 -1.05 2.13 -14.59
C LEU A 34 -0.98 3.55 -14.03
N LYS A 35 -1.42 4.52 -14.83
CA LYS A 35 -1.46 5.95 -14.45
C LYS A 35 -2.34 6.22 -13.23
N ASP A 36 -3.37 5.40 -13.05
CA ASP A 36 -4.43 5.59 -12.07
C ASP A 36 -4.39 4.48 -11.00
N LYS A 37 -3.31 4.49 -10.21
CA LYS A 37 -3.17 3.56 -9.08
C LYS A 37 -4.26 3.82 -8.03
N MET A 38 -4.97 2.77 -7.62
CA MET A 38 -6.00 2.85 -6.56
C MET A 38 -5.42 3.32 -5.23
N VAL A 39 -4.19 2.88 -4.91
CA VAL A 39 -3.47 3.22 -3.69
C VAL A 39 -2.05 3.66 -4.04
N SER A 40 -1.57 4.71 -3.39
CA SER A 40 -0.18 5.18 -3.50
C SER A 40 0.29 5.73 -2.16
N HIS A 41 1.57 5.54 -1.84
CA HIS A 41 2.19 6.00 -0.60
C HIS A 41 3.62 6.49 -0.83
N ASN A 42 4.15 7.24 0.14
CA ASN A 42 5.57 7.62 0.18
C ASN A 42 6.42 6.76 1.13
N GLY A 43 5.82 5.72 1.74
CA GLY A 43 6.52 4.75 2.59
C GLY A 43 7.51 3.86 1.82
N PRO A 44 8.34 3.08 2.52
CA PRO A 44 9.31 2.17 1.91
C PRO A 44 8.62 1.03 1.14
N SER A 45 9.38 0.34 0.27
CA SER A 45 8.86 -0.82 -0.48
C SER A 45 8.47 -2.02 0.39
N THR A 46 8.85 -1.99 1.67
CA THR A 46 8.48 -2.97 2.70
C THR A 46 7.11 -2.70 3.30
N LEU A 47 6.51 -1.53 3.04
CA LEU A 47 5.13 -1.25 3.41
C LEU A 47 4.19 -2.01 2.46
N PHE A 48 3.52 -3.01 3.00
CA PHE A 48 2.48 -3.74 2.30
C PHE A 48 1.13 -3.06 2.56
N MET A 49 0.34 -2.88 1.49
CA MET A 49 -1.00 -2.30 1.58
C MET A 49 -2.00 -3.19 0.84
N ALA A 50 -3.12 -3.49 1.50
CA ALA A 50 -4.23 -4.24 0.90
C ALA A 50 -5.54 -3.51 1.15
N MET A 51 -6.33 -3.33 0.09
CA MET A 51 -7.64 -2.68 0.14
C MET A 51 -8.73 -3.73 -0.06
N ASN A 52 -9.66 -3.83 0.87
CA ASN A 52 -10.84 -4.70 0.78
C ASN A 52 -12.10 -3.84 0.79
N GLU A 53 -13.04 -4.11 -0.11
CA GLU A 53 -14.34 -3.46 -0.08
C GLU A 53 -15.36 -4.30 0.70
N GLN A 54 -16.17 -3.65 1.53
CA GLN A 54 -17.31 -4.23 2.22
C GLN A 54 -18.58 -3.48 1.79
N PRO A 55 -19.20 -3.85 0.64
CA PRO A 55 -20.32 -3.10 0.08
C PRO A 55 -21.54 -3.01 0.99
N GLN A 56 -21.82 -4.09 1.73
CA GLN A 56 -22.96 -4.13 2.67
C GLN A 56 -22.82 -3.12 3.83
N GLU A 57 -21.58 -2.74 4.15
CA GLU A 57 -21.23 -1.82 5.24
C GLU A 57 -20.82 -0.43 4.70
N ASN A 58 -20.92 -0.22 3.39
CA ASN A 58 -20.53 1.01 2.70
C ASN A 58 -19.14 1.52 3.06
N ARG A 59 -18.16 0.61 3.13
CA ARG A 59 -16.79 0.97 3.48
C ARG A 59 -15.73 0.17 2.75
N TYR A 60 -14.54 0.74 2.69
CA TYR A 60 -13.31 0.01 2.42
C TYR A 60 -12.52 -0.18 3.70
N ILE A 61 -11.82 -1.31 3.80
CA ILE A 61 -10.84 -1.58 4.83
C ILE A 61 -9.45 -1.60 4.19
N LEU A 62 -8.61 -0.64 4.58
CA LEU A 62 -7.22 -0.56 4.14
C LEU A 62 -6.31 -1.11 5.22
N HIS A 63 -5.70 -2.25 4.95
CA HIS A 63 -4.66 -2.84 5.78
C HIS A 63 -3.29 -2.29 5.36
N MET A 64 -2.48 -1.96 6.35
CA MET A 64 -1.09 -1.53 6.19
C MET A 64 -0.22 -2.39 7.11
N LEU A 65 0.79 -3.04 6.53
CA LEU A 65 1.73 -3.88 7.26
C LEU A 65 3.15 -3.44 6.96
N HIS A 66 3.94 -3.22 8.00
CA HIS A 66 5.38 -2.94 7.88
C HIS A 66 6.15 -3.91 8.78
N TYR A 67 6.49 -5.06 8.20
CA TYR A 67 7.32 -6.09 8.81
C TYR A 67 8.44 -6.43 7.83
N ILE A 68 9.68 -6.41 8.31
CA ILE A 68 10.85 -6.72 7.49
C ILE A 68 11.35 -8.10 7.95
N PRO A 69 11.15 -9.15 7.15
CA PRO A 69 11.66 -10.47 7.49
C PRO A 69 13.19 -10.51 7.39
N GLU A 70 13.83 -11.20 8.33
CA GLU A 70 15.27 -11.45 8.36
C GLU A 70 15.57 -12.94 8.33
N ARG A 71 16.50 -13.35 7.46
CA ARG A 71 17.00 -14.73 7.42
C ARG A 71 18.04 -14.94 8.51
N ARG A 72 17.58 -15.31 9.71
CA ARG A 72 18.44 -15.64 10.87
C ARG A 72 18.54 -17.14 11.16
N SER A 73 17.55 -17.92 10.70
CA SER A 73 17.53 -19.39 10.80
C SER A 73 17.57 -20.04 9.41
N THR A 74 17.85 -21.34 9.33
CA THR A 74 17.84 -22.08 8.06
C THR A 74 16.44 -22.25 7.51
N ASP A 75 15.46 -22.50 8.38
CA ASP A 75 14.17 -23.04 7.98
C ASP A 75 13.13 -21.95 7.71
N PHE A 76 13.21 -20.82 8.41
CA PHE A 76 12.28 -19.71 8.26
C PHE A 76 12.93 -18.34 8.47
N ASP A 77 12.28 -17.32 7.91
CA ASP A 77 12.58 -15.92 8.20
C ASP A 77 11.91 -15.51 9.51
N THR A 78 12.60 -14.71 10.31
CA THR A 78 12.08 -14.17 11.58
C THR A 78 11.75 -12.69 11.43
N ILE A 79 10.82 -12.21 12.25
CA ILE A 79 10.56 -10.78 12.46
C ILE A 79 10.84 -10.54 13.94
N GLU A 80 11.97 -9.91 14.25
CA GLU A 80 12.36 -9.63 15.64
C GLU A 80 11.92 -8.22 16.04
N ASP A 81 12.20 -7.24 15.18
CA ASP A 81 11.90 -5.84 15.45
C ASP A 81 10.75 -5.31 14.58
N VAL A 82 9.86 -4.55 15.23
CA VAL A 82 8.83 -3.77 14.54
C VAL A 82 9.35 -2.34 14.36
N ILE A 83 9.69 -1.99 13.12
CA ILE A 83 10.18 -0.65 12.79
C ILE A 83 8.97 0.25 12.49
N PRO A 84 8.65 1.27 13.31
CA PRO A 84 7.51 2.14 13.06
C PRO A 84 7.77 3.10 11.89
N LEU A 85 6.77 3.29 11.04
CA LEU A 85 6.74 4.35 10.05
C LEU A 85 5.95 5.53 10.58
N TYR A 86 6.45 6.75 10.37
CA TYR A 86 5.79 7.97 10.82
C TYR A 86 5.37 8.84 9.65
N LYS A 87 4.25 9.54 9.81
CA LYS A 87 3.73 10.53 8.86
C LYS A 87 3.69 10.00 7.42
N THR A 88 3.19 8.78 7.25
CA THR A 88 3.09 8.16 5.94
C THR A 88 1.93 8.80 5.17
N LYS A 89 2.24 9.45 4.05
CA LYS A 89 1.24 10.04 3.17
C LYS A 89 0.63 8.95 2.32
N ILE A 90 -0.69 8.87 2.34
CA ILE A 90 -1.47 7.93 1.53
C ILE A 90 -2.36 8.71 0.59
N THR A 91 -2.40 8.26 -0.65
CA THR A 91 -3.28 8.76 -1.69
C THR A 91 -4.11 7.61 -2.21
N LEU A 92 -5.43 7.79 -2.24
CA LEU A 92 -6.36 6.84 -2.80
C LEU A 92 -7.01 7.43 -4.05
N LYS A 93 -7.27 6.60 -5.05
CA LYS A 93 -8.13 6.91 -6.17
C LYS A 93 -9.36 6.01 -6.12
N LEU A 94 -10.48 6.56 -5.65
CA LEU A 94 -11.75 5.85 -5.46
C LEU A 94 -12.87 6.65 -6.13
N ASP A 95 -13.78 5.97 -6.81
CA ASP A 95 -14.90 6.59 -7.52
C ASP A 95 -16.11 6.87 -6.60
N LYS A 96 -15.90 6.87 -5.28
CA LYS A 96 -16.94 7.08 -4.26
C LYS A 96 -16.70 8.35 -3.44
N GLN A 97 -17.77 8.98 -2.99
CA GLN A 97 -17.69 10.11 -2.07
C GLN A 97 -17.43 9.60 -0.65
N ILE A 98 -16.31 10.02 -0.04
CA ILE A 98 -15.89 9.54 1.28
C ILE A 98 -16.54 10.39 2.35
N LYS A 99 -17.23 9.72 3.28
CA LYS A 99 -17.88 10.31 4.43
C LYS A 99 -16.93 10.43 5.62
N ASN A 100 -16.16 9.37 5.88
CA ASN A 100 -15.28 9.31 7.05
C ASN A 100 -14.08 8.40 6.79
N ILE A 101 -12.95 8.71 7.42
CA ILE A 101 -11.79 7.83 7.50
C ILE A 101 -11.39 7.73 8.97
N SER A 102 -11.27 6.52 9.49
CA SER A 102 -10.88 6.29 10.88
C SER A 102 -9.94 5.09 11.02
N LEU A 103 -9.03 5.19 11.99
CA LEU A 103 -8.23 4.06 12.45
C LEU A 103 -9.12 3.06 13.17
N VAL A 104 -8.94 1.80 12.86
CA VAL A 104 -9.64 0.69 13.50
C VAL A 104 -8.62 -0.30 14.05
N PRO A 105 -8.85 -0.84 15.27
CA PRO A 105 -10.07 -0.77 16.07
C PRO A 105 -10.23 0.47 16.98
N GLN A 106 -9.28 1.41 16.98
CA GLN A 106 -9.23 2.52 17.93
C GLN A 106 -10.29 3.61 17.69
N SER A 107 -11.07 3.51 16.60
CA SER A 107 -12.09 4.48 16.16
C SER A 107 -11.59 5.93 16.14
N THR A 108 -10.31 6.12 15.82
CA THR A 108 -9.68 7.45 15.84
C THR A 108 -9.85 8.10 14.46
N PRO A 109 -10.51 9.26 14.35
CA PRO A 109 -10.75 9.89 13.06
C PRO A 109 -9.45 10.40 12.43
N VAL A 110 -9.33 10.25 11.12
CA VAL A 110 -8.20 10.72 10.31
C VAL A 110 -8.67 11.85 9.41
N LYS A 111 -8.01 13.00 9.52
CA LYS A 111 -8.29 14.14 8.62
C LYS A 111 -7.85 13.79 7.21
N PHE A 112 -8.74 13.99 6.24
CA PHE A 112 -8.46 13.75 4.83
C PHE A 112 -8.94 14.91 3.96
N ASN A 113 -8.41 14.97 2.75
CA ASN A 113 -8.85 15.87 1.71
C ASN A 113 -9.29 15.04 0.50
N GLN A 114 -10.52 15.25 0.04
CA GLN A 114 -11.01 14.65 -1.21
C GLN A 114 -11.19 15.75 -2.26
N LYS A 115 -10.60 15.52 -3.44
CA LYS A 115 -10.82 16.33 -4.66
C LYS A 115 -11.14 15.36 -5.78
N ASN A 116 -12.38 15.42 -6.28
CA ASN A 116 -12.92 14.43 -7.23
C ASN A 116 -12.71 13.01 -6.65
N ASN A 117 -12.11 12.12 -7.44
CA ASN A 117 -11.87 10.73 -7.07
C ASN A 117 -10.55 10.55 -6.31
N LYS A 118 -9.84 11.63 -5.98
CA LYS A 118 -8.54 11.59 -5.31
C LYS A 118 -8.68 11.98 -3.84
N ILE A 119 -8.37 11.05 -2.97
CA ILE A 119 -8.37 11.23 -1.51
C ILE A 119 -6.92 11.24 -1.03
N SER A 120 -6.58 12.12 -0.10
CA SER A 120 -5.24 12.22 0.48
C SER A 120 -5.30 12.47 1.97
N PHE A 121 -4.51 11.72 2.73
CA PHE A 121 -4.39 11.84 4.17
C PHE A 121 -3.02 11.37 4.64
N ILE A 122 -2.74 11.57 5.93
CA ILE A 122 -1.50 11.16 6.58
C ILE A 122 -1.85 10.19 7.70
N VAL A 123 -1.14 9.07 7.74
CA VAL A 123 -1.16 8.15 8.88
C VAL A 123 0.02 8.49 9.76
N ASP A 124 -0.24 8.94 10.97
CA ASP A 124 0.79 9.47 11.88
C ASP A 124 1.80 8.41 12.30
N LYS A 125 1.33 7.18 12.55
CA LYS A 125 2.17 6.04 12.94
C LYS A 125 1.63 4.73 12.37
N ILE A 126 2.49 3.93 11.75
CA ILE A 126 2.25 2.53 11.39
C ILE A 126 3.29 1.71 12.15
N GLU A 127 2.85 0.96 13.16
CA GLU A 127 3.72 0.13 13.99
C GLU A 127 3.35 -1.34 13.80
N GLY A 128 3.99 -1.98 12.84
CA GLY A 128 3.70 -3.36 12.46
C GLY A 128 2.43 -3.45 11.62
N HIS A 129 1.26 -3.34 12.23
CA HIS A 129 -0.03 -3.41 11.56
C HIS A 129 -0.90 -2.19 11.89
N CYS A 130 -1.51 -1.62 10.86
CA CYS A 130 -2.45 -0.52 10.96
C CYS A 130 -3.62 -0.78 10.00
N MET A 131 -4.83 -0.38 10.39
CA MET A 131 -6.02 -0.58 9.59
C MET A 131 -6.89 0.67 9.60
N LEU A 132 -7.42 1.03 8.44
CA LEU A 132 -8.32 2.17 8.27
C LEU A 132 -9.67 1.69 7.74
N SER A 133 -10.74 2.17 8.36
CA SER A 133 -12.09 2.14 7.79
C SER A 133 -12.30 3.41 6.98
N ILE A 134 -12.68 3.26 5.71
CA ILE A 134 -12.96 4.34 4.77
C ILE A 134 -14.42 4.22 4.36
N GLU A 135 -15.29 4.92 5.06
CA GLU A 135 -16.73 4.91 4.84
C GLU A 135 -17.11 5.86 3.72
N TYR A 136 -17.97 5.41 2.82
CA TYR A 136 -18.46 6.19 1.69
C TYR A 136 -19.98 6.36 1.73
N GLU A 137 -20.47 7.33 0.97
CA GLU A 137 -21.91 7.53 0.77
C GLU A 137 -22.48 6.48 -0.19
N ASN A 138 -23.75 6.12 0.04
CA ASN A 138 -24.53 5.23 -0.83
C ASN A 138 -24.84 5.87 -2.18
#